data_AF-A0A5J4TL82-F1
#
_entry.id   AF-A0A5J4TL82-F1
#
_cell.length_a   1.000
_cell.length_b   1.000
_cell.length_c   1.000
_cell.angle_alpha   90.00
_cell.angle_beta   90.00
_cell.angle_gamma   90.00
#
_symmetry.space_group_name_H-M   'P 1'
#
loop_
_entity.id
_entity.type
_entity.pdbx_description
1 polymer ?
#
loop_
_entity_poly.entity_id
_entity_poly.type
_entity_poly.pdbx_seq_one_letter_code
_entity_poly.pdbx_strand_id
1 'polypeptide(L)'
;LSAIMNQESKITIGTFFLNGGGSNSFRTLFPVIGLPTNLQGEYAQVTDIKYNPALPGTEGLYEYVLFGNKAYVSRYRGPYGNRTSSTLTMPDTLGGADIIRCSDFMFSNYGGGWNVTYNATAYNYGFVSITFPSTLVETGAYVLYSNNSNYQNWPDIKRVSFGSALTTFGQGSFQGCGTLEYLGFGSSLTTIGTSAFLGCDNMIIVTSQTDKNANWASSYNDARVPFVFDDSSYADPNHLILNPNTYDYVIDGGKMQIARFNDYSAIEFTIPEVVSTPSGSKTVSGIADYAFKNKVNLQKLSIESSSIKRIGAILYGCSGIKELNLPFLGLSRNASGANGKLDVIFVGKNASLTTLNVKYSAGGGDTDVNIVANAINEYTGLQKITISGPVISIGVAAFNTLAQLRYLIIDTTKATFTAPLANADGVILSGSNQLINLVIPKISTINNLWTTAGTAPT
;
A
#
# COMPACT_ATOMS: atom_id res chain seq x y z
N LEU A 1 8.01 37.08 8.44
CA LEU A 1 8.85 36.47 9.48
C LEU A 1 8.25 36.50 10.88
N SER A 2 7.35 37.43 11.24
CA SER A 2 6.77 37.50 12.60
C SER A 2 5.48 36.67 12.82
N ALA A 3 4.91 36.06 11.77
CA ALA A 3 3.62 35.35 11.85
C ALA A 3 3.71 33.81 11.87
N ILE A 4 4.91 33.23 11.91
CA ILE A 4 5.14 31.76 11.93
C ILE A 4 5.81 31.40 13.26
N MET A 5 5.19 31.80 14.38
CA MET A 5 5.69 31.51 15.73
C MET A 5 4.68 30.77 16.59
N ASN A 6 3.61 30.23 16.02
CA ASN A 6 2.63 29.49 16.81
C ASN A 6 2.49 28.04 16.34
N GLN A 7 2.92 27.19 17.27
CA GLN A 7 2.70 25.76 17.46
C GLN A 7 3.79 24.81 16.93
N GLU A 8 4.50 24.26 17.92
CA GLU A 8 5.42 23.11 17.93
C GLU A 8 6.75 23.21 17.17
N SER A 9 7.83 23.42 17.94
CA SER A 9 9.21 22.92 17.75
C SER A 9 9.90 23.05 16.38
N LYS A 10 9.37 23.81 15.42
CA LYS A 10 9.92 23.91 14.06
C LYS A 10 9.84 25.36 13.56
N ILE A 11 10.96 25.93 13.11
CA ILE A 11 10.91 27.08 12.19
C ILE A 11 10.85 26.48 10.79
N THR A 12 9.64 26.38 10.27
CA THR A 12 9.45 26.28 8.83
C THR A 12 9.77 27.66 8.27
N ILE A 13 10.90 27.82 7.58
CA ILE A 13 11.10 28.98 6.71
C ILE A 13 10.10 28.82 5.57
N GLY A 14 8.86 29.27 5.77
CA GLY A 14 7.73 28.99 4.87
C GLY A 14 8.07 29.18 3.40
N THR A 15 7.36 28.47 2.53
CA THR A 15 7.47 28.56 1.07
C THR A 15 7.54 30.03 0.64
N PHE A 16 8.74 30.52 0.32
CA PHE A 16 8.89 31.84 -0.26
C PHE A 16 8.48 31.74 -1.72
N PHE A 17 7.19 31.95 -1.98
CA PHE A 17 6.76 32.40 -3.28
C PHE A 17 7.27 33.83 -3.46
N LEU A 18 8.44 34.00 -4.07
CA LEU A 18 8.78 35.28 -4.67
C LEU A 18 7.85 35.49 -5.85
N ASN A 19 6.66 36.03 -5.57
CA ASN A 19 5.74 36.50 -6.58
C ASN A 19 6.31 37.82 -7.10
N GLY A 20 7.24 37.75 -8.04
CA GLY A 20 7.55 38.92 -8.85
C GLY A 20 6.24 39.37 -9.50
N GLY A 21 5.83 40.61 -9.27
CA GLY A 21 4.70 41.18 -9.97
C GLY A 21 5.12 41.50 -11.40
N GLY A 22 5.03 40.53 -12.30
CA GLY A 22 5.35 40.73 -13.73
C GLY A 22 5.04 39.49 -14.57
N SER A 23 4.68 39.71 -15.84
CA SER A 23 4.36 38.65 -16.81
C SER A 23 5.53 37.68 -17.10
N ASN A 24 6.75 37.99 -16.63
CA ASN A 24 7.96 37.15 -16.74
C ASN A 24 8.60 36.82 -15.38
N SER A 25 7.82 36.80 -14.29
CA SER A 25 8.38 36.56 -12.97
C SER A 25 8.72 35.09 -12.74
N PHE A 26 10.02 34.82 -12.59
CA PHE A 26 10.58 33.54 -12.16
C PHE A 26 9.92 33.09 -10.85
N ARG A 27 8.98 32.14 -10.93
CA ARG A 27 8.51 31.39 -9.76
C ARG A 27 9.53 30.29 -9.46
N THR A 28 10.73 30.67 -9.02
CA THR A 28 11.68 29.68 -8.50
C THR A 28 11.22 29.27 -7.11
N LEU A 29 10.77 28.02 -6.96
CA LEU A 29 10.58 27.47 -5.63
C LEU A 29 11.96 27.25 -5.00
N PHE A 30 12.19 27.87 -3.84
CA PHE A 30 13.37 27.55 -3.04
C PHE A 30 13.03 26.32 -2.20
N PRO A 31 13.82 25.23 -2.27
CA PRO A 31 13.61 24.13 -1.36
C PRO A 31 13.79 24.65 0.07
N VAL A 32 12.75 24.47 0.87
CA VAL A 32 12.71 24.96 2.24
C VAL A 32 13.27 23.87 3.14
N ILE A 33 14.38 24.15 3.81
CA ILE A 33 14.73 23.41 5.02
C ILE A 33 13.86 23.96 6.15
N GLY A 34 12.99 23.12 6.72
CA GLY A 34 12.55 23.33 8.09
C GLY A 34 13.77 23.18 9.00
N LEU A 35 14.25 24.28 9.58
CA LEU A 35 15.45 24.26 10.40
C LEU A 35 15.13 23.50 11.70
N PRO A 36 15.93 22.49 12.06
CA PRO A 36 15.68 21.68 13.25
C PRO A 36 15.81 22.53 14.52
N THR A 37 15.11 22.11 15.56
CA THR A 37 15.34 22.55 16.94
C THR A 37 16.06 21.48 17.73
N ASN A 38 16.86 21.89 18.73
CA ASN A 38 17.26 20.96 19.78
C ASN A 38 16.18 20.87 20.88
N LEU A 39 16.36 19.92 21.81
CA LEU A 39 15.46 19.71 22.96
C LEU A 39 15.37 20.94 23.90
N GLN A 40 16.27 21.92 23.75
CA GLN A 40 16.28 23.16 24.52
C GLN A 40 15.71 24.36 23.76
N GLY A 41 15.19 24.16 22.54
CA GLY A 41 14.57 25.22 21.74
C GLY A 41 15.53 26.13 20.98
N GLU A 42 16.82 25.77 20.86
CA GLU A 42 17.73 26.47 19.95
C GLU A 42 17.51 26.00 18.51
N TYR A 43 17.48 26.96 17.59
CA TYR A 43 17.23 26.73 16.18
C TYR A 43 18.53 26.84 15.39
N ALA A 44 18.73 25.93 14.43
CA ALA A 44 19.74 26.15 13.40
C ALA A 44 19.49 27.49 12.68
N GLN A 45 20.54 28.18 12.30
CA GLN A 45 20.52 29.47 11.62
C GLN A 45 20.80 29.30 10.12
N VAL A 46 20.38 30.25 9.30
CA VAL A 46 20.69 30.27 7.85
C VAL A 46 22.21 30.29 7.61
N THR A 47 22.98 30.89 8.52
CA THR A 47 24.45 30.89 8.48
C THR A 47 25.09 29.51 8.67
N ASP A 48 24.33 28.54 9.18
CA ASP A 48 24.81 27.16 9.39
C ASP A 48 24.72 26.32 8.11
N ILE A 49 24.15 26.87 7.03
CA ILE A 49 24.11 26.23 5.73
C ILE A 49 25.54 26.08 5.20
N LYS A 50 25.94 24.83 5.02
CA LYS A 50 27.19 24.43 4.38
C LYS A 50 26.92 24.12 2.91
N TYR A 51 27.69 24.77 2.05
CA TYR A 51 27.88 24.36 0.68
C TYR A 51 29.30 24.67 0.26
N ASN A 52 30.03 23.66 -0.18
CA ASN A 52 31.35 23.84 -0.71
C ASN A 52 31.51 22.99 -1.99
N PRO A 53 31.30 23.58 -3.18
CA PRO A 53 31.39 22.86 -4.45
C PRO A 53 32.81 22.40 -4.78
N ALA A 54 33.82 22.90 -4.07
CA ALA A 54 35.21 22.48 -4.25
C ALA A 54 35.54 21.19 -3.47
N LEU A 55 34.62 20.68 -2.64
CA LEU A 55 34.82 19.39 -1.97
C LEU A 55 34.72 18.25 -3.00
N PRO A 56 35.68 17.30 -3.00
CA PRO A 56 35.64 16.17 -3.91
C PRO A 56 34.50 15.21 -3.57
N GLY A 57 34.03 14.46 -4.58
CA GLY A 57 33.05 13.39 -4.39
C GLY A 57 31.63 13.89 -4.17
N THR A 58 30.86 13.15 -3.34
CA THR A 58 29.43 13.40 -3.13
C THR A 58 29.16 14.64 -2.28
N GLU A 59 30.08 15.05 -1.39
CA GLU A 59 29.87 16.20 -0.50
C GLU A 59 29.68 17.52 -1.24
N GLY A 60 30.42 17.74 -2.33
CA GLY A 60 30.30 18.94 -3.15
C GLY A 60 28.98 19.05 -3.93
N LEU A 61 28.16 17.99 -3.95
CA LEU A 61 26.92 17.93 -4.70
C LEU A 61 25.70 18.37 -3.89
N TYR A 62 25.84 18.62 -2.59
CA TYR A 62 24.70 18.93 -1.70
C TYR A 62 24.94 20.21 -0.92
N GLU A 63 23.88 20.99 -0.79
CA GLU A 63 23.77 22.05 0.21
C GLU A 63 23.02 21.47 1.41
N TYR A 64 23.55 21.67 2.61
CA TYR A 64 23.02 21.05 3.83
C TYR A 64 23.35 21.87 5.08
N VAL A 65 22.59 21.65 6.15
CA VAL A 65 22.87 22.21 7.48
C VAL A 65 23.33 21.07 8.38
N LEU A 66 24.40 21.32 9.15
CA LEU A 66 24.77 20.45 10.26
C LEU A 66 24.17 20.99 11.54
N PHE A 67 23.48 20.12 12.27
CA PHE A 67 22.97 20.46 13.59
C PHE A 67 23.21 19.29 14.54
N GLY A 68 24.13 19.46 15.48
CA GLY A 68 24.68 18.35 16.25
C GLY A 68 25.43 17.34 15.35
N ASN A 69 25.12 16.05 15.49
CA ASN A 69 25.65 14.97 14.67
C ASN A 69 24.74 14.58 13.49
N LYS A 70 23.86 15.49 13.06
CA LYS A 70 22.85 15.26 12.02
C LYS A 70 23.01 16.24 10.87
N ALA A 71 22.83 15.75 9.65
CA ALA A 71 22.80 16.52 8.43
C ALA A 71 21.38 16.64 7.87
N TYR A 72 21.02 17.86 7.44
CA TYR A 72 19.73 18.23 6.88
C TYR A 72 19.95 18.82 5.48
N VAL A 73 19.52 18.12 4.45
CA VAL A 73 19.84 18.51 3.06
C VAL A 73 18.82 19.53 2.54
N SER A 74 19.27 20.72 2.13
CA SER A 74 18.40 21.71 1.43
C SER A 74 18.27 21.41 -0.03
N ARG A 75 19.37 21.01 -0.68
CA ARG A 75 19.39 21.05 -2.13
C ARG A 75 20.43 20.13 -2.70
N TYR A 76 20.04 19.46 -3.77
CA TYR A 76 21.00 18.85 -4.69
C TYR A 76 21.50 19.93 -5.67
N ARG A 77 22.80 20.11 -5.70
CA ARG A 77 23.55 21.06 -6.54
C ARG A 77 24.39 20.34 -7.62
N GLY A 78 24.35 19.01 -7.64
CA GLY A 78 25.09 18.20 -8.59
C GLY A 78 24.51 18.24 -10.02
N PRO A 79 25.16 17.54 -10.96
CA PRO A 79 24.77 17.52 -12.35
C PRO A 79 23.40 16.85 -12.57
N TYR A 80 22.72 17.28 -13.63
CA TYR A 80 21.52 16.62 -14.12
C TYR A 80 21.86 15.25 -14.72
N GLY A 81 20.98 14.27 -14.50
CA GLY A 81 20.97 13.01 -15.21
C GLY A 81 20.54 13.14 -16.67
N ASN A 82 20.77 12.07 -17.42
CA ASN A 82 20.55 11.98 -18.87
C ASN A 82 19.13 11.57 -19.28
N ARG A 83 18.19 11.47 -18.32
CA ARG A 83 16.77 11.11 -18.50
C ARG A 83 16.47 9.68 -18.94
N THR A 84 17.48 8.90 -19.30
CA THR A 84 17.31 7.57 -19.90
C THR A 84 17.90 6.45 -19.05
N SER A 85 19.00 6.70 -18.35
CA SER A 85 19.71 5.70 -17.56
C SER A 85 20.40 6.23 -16.31
N SER A 86 20.54 7.55 -16.14
CA SER A 86 21.22 8.11 -14.98
C SER A 86 20.49 7.79 -13.67
N THR A 87 21.24 7.27 -12.70
CA THR A 87 20.78 7.03 -11.34
C THR A 87 21.48 7.98 -10.37
N LEU A 88 20.82 8.29 -9.26
CA LEU A 88 21.39 9.06 -8.15
C LEU A 88 21.34 8.23 -6.89
N THR A 89 22.49 8.05 -6.23
CA THR A 89 22.57 7.49 -4.88
C THR A 89 23.04 8.58 -3.94
N MET A 90 22.20 8.96 -2.97
CA MET A 90 22.58 9.91 -1.94
C MET A 90 23.49 9.25 -0.91
N PRO A 91 24.51 9.94 -0.37
CA PRO A 91 25.38 9.38 0.65
C PRO A 91 24.65 9.26 1.99
N ASP A 92 25.08 8.33 2.86
CA ASP A 92 24.53 8.19 4.22
C ASP A 92 24.90 9.36 5.14
N THR A 93 26.02 10.02 4.84
CA THR A 93 26.57 11.11 5.64
C THR A 93 26.99 12.30 4.80
N LEU A 94 26.89 13.52 5.35
CA LEU A 94 27.50 14.73 4.83
C LEU A 94 28.21 15.47 5.97
N GLY A 95 29.45 15.91 5.75
CA GLY A 95 30.21 16.63 6.76
C GLY A 95 30.46 15.81 8.04
N GLY A 96 30.55 14.48 7.89
CA GLY A 96 30.73 13.53 8.99
C GLY A 96 29.48 13.23 9.82
N ALA A 97 28.30 13.69 9.40
CA ALA A 97 27.04 13.51 10.11
C ALA A 97 26.00 12.74 9.27
N ASP A 98 25.16 11.95 9.92
CA ASP A 98 24.11 11.16 9.26
C ASP A 98 23.07 12.08 8.60
N ILE A 99 22.71 11.81 7.35
CA ILE A 99 21.60 12.49 6.69
C ILE A 99 20.28 11.98 7.26
N ILE A 100 19.62 12.80 8.07
CA ILE A 100 18.35 12.39 8.70
C ILE A 100 17.12 13.01 8.03
N ARG A 101 17.30 14.07 7.24
CA ARG A 101 16.20 14.74 6.54
C ARG A 101 16.62 15.34 5.20
N CYS A 102 15.72 15.28 4.23
CA CYS A 102 15.74 16.11 3.03
C CYS A 102 14.67 17.21 3.08
N SER A 103 14.92 18.33 2.43
CA SER A 103 14.03 19.48 2.40
C SER A 103 12.76 19.24 1.60
N ASP A 104 11.82 20.15 1.80
CA ASP A 104 10.63 20.22 0.95
C ASP A 104 11.06 20.54 -0.48
N PHE A 105 10.36 19.96 -1.46
CA PHE A 105 10.57 20.21 -2.90
C PHE A 105 11.99 19.91 -3.43
N MET A 106 12.82 19.15 -2.70
CA MET A 106 14.24 18.92 -3.03
C MET A 106 14.47 18.52 -4.50
N PHE A 107 13.62 17.62 -5.02
CA PHE A 107 13.64 17.11 -6.39
C PHE A 107 12.38 17.51 -7.18
N SER A 108 11.64 18.53 -6.75
CA SER A 108 10.45 18.98 -7.48
C SER A 108 10.81 19.73 -8.76
N ASN A 109 9.89 19.69 -9.73
CA ASN A 109 9.97 20.48 -10.95
C ASN A 109 9.19 21.80 -10.88
N TYR A 110 8.79 22.25 -9.68
CA TYR A 110 7.92 23.42 -9.53
C TYR A 110 8.67 24.71 -9.91
N GLY A 111 8.56 25.11 -11.18
CA GLY A 111 9.27 26.27 -11.74
C GLY A 111 8.55 27.04 -12.84
N GLY A 112 7.30 26.69 -13.19
CA GLY A 112 6.54 27.37 -14.25
C GLY A 112 5.23 27.95 -13.73
N GLY A 113 5.01 29.25 -13.89
CA GLY A 113 3.71 29.88 -13.64
C GLY A 113 2.60 29.35 -14.57
N TRP A 114 1.36 29.69 -14.23
CA TRP A 114 0.09 29.26 -14.85
C TRP A 114 -0.11 29.61 -16.34
N ASN A 115 0.91 30.08 -17.06
CA ASN A 115 0.73 30.54 -18.44
C ASN A 115 2.04 30.56 -19.23
N VAL A 116 2.76 29.44 -19.25
CA VAL A 116 3.87 29.32 -20.19
C VAL A 116 3.86 27.98 -20.88
N THR A 117 3.91 28.05 -22.21
CA THR A 117 4.35 26.98 -23.10
C THR A 117 5.82 26.65 -22.81
N TYR A 118 6.14 26.15 -21.62
CA TYR A 118 7.51 25.84 -21.21
C TYR A 118 7.84 24.39 -21.54
N ASN A 119 9.00 24.21 -22.16
CA ASN A 119 9.71 22.95 -22.27
C ASN A 119 10.09 22.49 -20.85
N ALA A 120 9.13 21.90 -20.15
CA ALA A 120 9.29 20.69 -19.39
C ALA A 120 10.77 20.38 -19.07
N THR A 121 11.51 19.87 -20.06
CA THR A 121 12.83 19.25 -19.91
C THR A 121 13.96 20.15 -19.38
N ALA A 122 13.74 21.43 -19.11
CA ALA A 122 14.76 22.30 -18.50
C ALA A 122 14.90 22.15 -16.97
N TYR A 123 13.89 21.60 -16.27
CA TYR A 123 13.83 21.61 -14.79
C TYR A 123 13.71 20.21 -14.14
N ASN A 124 14.03 19.12 -14.87
CA ASN A 124 14.15 17.80 -14.24
C ASN A 124 15.58 17.59 -13.81
N TYR A 125 15.79 17.00 -12.64
CA TYR A 125 17.06 16.40 -12.26
C TYR A 125 17.51 15.28 -13.22
N GLY A 126 16.61 14.71 -14.03
CA GLY A 126 16.93 13.82 -15.15
C GLY A 126 17.36 12.41 -14.73
N PHE A 127 17.08 12.02 -13.48
CA PHE A 127 17.37 10.69 -12.97
C PHE A 127 16.19 9.75 -13.21
N VAL A 128 16.50 8.52 -13.64
CA VAL A 128 15.51 7.44 -13.76
C VAL A 128 15.38 6.62 -12.47
N SER A 129 16.37 6.70 -11.57
CA SER A 129 16.32 6.10 -10.24
C SER A 129 16.98 7.01 -9.20
N ILE A 130 16.40 7.09 -8.01
CA ILE A 130 16.99 7.76 -6.85
C ILE A 130 16.98 6.79 -5.65
N THR A 131 18.15 6.55 -5.07
CA THR A 131 18.29 5.85 -3.79
C THR A 131 18.63 6.87 -2.71
N PHE A 132 17.72 7.00 -1.76
CA PHE A 132 17.89 7.87 -0.60
C PHE A 132 18.80 7.19 0.46
N PRO A 133 19.39 7.99 1.36
CA PRO A 133 20.27 7.48 2.41
C PRO A 133 19.59 6.44 3.28
N SER A 134 20.36 5.45 3.74
CA SER A 134 19.88 4.44 4.69
C SER A 134 19.56 5.02 6.07
N THR A 135 20.21 6.13 6.41
CA THR A 135 20.08 6.93 7.63
C THR A 135 18.91 7.92 7.62
N LEU A 136 18.24 8.10 6.46
CA LEU A 136 17.16 9.08 6.31
C LEU A 136 15.97 8.71 7.20
N VAL A 137 15.54 9.65 8.04
CA VAL A 137 14.42 9.46 8.98
C VAL A 137 13.13 10.09 8.45
N GLU A 138 13.22 11.22 7.75
CA GLU A 138 12.06 11.98 7.29
C GLU A 138 12.30 12.62 5.92
N THR A 139 11.31 12.54 5.03
CA THR A 139 11.28 13.36 3.81
C THR A 139 10.59 14.70 4.05
N GLY A 140 11.05 15.73 3.34
CA GLY A 140 10.29 16.96 3.20
C GLY A 140 8.98 16.76 2.46
N ALA A 141 8.06 17.72 2.63
CA ALA A 141 6.84 17.77 1.84
C ALA A 141 7.19 17.96 0.35
N TYR A 142 6.45 17.29 -0.53
CA TYR A 142 6.63 17.45 -1.97
C TYR A 142 8.06 17.16 -2.48
N VAL A 143 8.81 16.32 -1.77
CA VAL A 143 10.23 16.01 -2.08
C VAL A 143 10.44 15.66 -3.56
N LEU A 144 9.52 14.91 -4.15
CA LEU A 144 9.38 14.62 -5.57
C LEU A 144 7.97 15.06 -5.99
N TYR A 145 7.86 16.23 -6.62
CA TYR A 145 6.56 16.81 -6.95
C TYR A 145 6.48 17.31 -8.38
N SER A 146 5.32 17.08 -9.00
CA SER A 146 4.90 17.61 -10.29
C SER A 146 3.55 18.32 -10.18
N ASN A 147 3.51 19.59 -10.61
CA ASN A 147 2.28 20.40 -10.66
C ASN A 147 1.54 20.33 -12.01
N ASN A 148 1.97 19.44 -12.91
CA ASN A 148 1.39 19.36 -14.24
C ASN A 148 -0.02 18.76 -14.19
N SER A 149 -1.03 19.52 -14.63
CA SER A 149 -2.43 19.11 -14.68
C SER A 149 -2.70 17.87 -15.54
N ASN A 150 -1.78 17.52 -16.45
CA ASN A 150 -1.92 16.38 -17.35
C ASN A 150 -1.14 15.14 -16.90
N TYR A 151 -0.34 15.20 -15.81
CA TYR A 151 0.46 14.13 -15.17
C TYR A 151 1.28 13.16 -16.07
N GLN A 152 1.23 13.26 -17.40
CA GLN A 152 1.85 12.34 -18.36
C GLN A 152 3.27 12.74 -18.77
N ASN A 153 3.71 13.96 -18.46
CA ASN A 153 4.97 14.50 -19.01
C ASN A 153 6.08 14.78 -17.99
N TRP A 154 5.94 14.45 -16.69
CA TRP A 154 6.95 14.71 -15.63
C TRP A 154 6.83 13.74 -14.44
N PRO A 155 7.91 13.19 -13.81
CA PRO A 155 9.37 13.18 -14.07
C PRO A 155 9.86 11.93 -14.88
N ASP A 156 11.14 11.81 -15.29
CA ASP A 156 11.69 10.53 -15.84
C ASP A 156 11.91 9.44 -14.76
N ILE A 157 11.61 9.78 -13.50
CA ILE A 157 11.84 8.91 -12.35
C ILE A 157 10.96 7.68 -12.43
N LYS A 158 11.59 6.52 -12.51
CA LYS A 158 10.90 5.22 -12.52
C LYS A 158 11.01 4.53 -11.19
N ARG A 159 12.07 4.77 -10.43
CA ARG A 159 12.38 3.99 -9.22
C ARG A 159 12.88 4.89 -8.10
N VAL A 160 12.32 4.72 -6.91
CA VAL A 160 12.81 5.37 -5.70
C VAL A 160 12.90 4.34 -4.60
N SER A 161 14.04 4.28 -3.90
CA SER A 161 14.20 3.41 -2.73
C SER A 161 14.75 4.17 -1.53
N PHE A 162 14.33 3.72 -0.35
CA PHE A 162 14.72 4.24 0.96
C PHE A 162 15.31 3.14 1.83
N GLY A 163 16.12 3.51 2.83
CA GLY A 163 16.57 2.57 3.85
C GLY A 163 15.51 2.22 4.89
N SER A 164 15.96 1.49 5.91
CA SER A 164 15.11 1.01 7.01
C SER A 164 14.83 2.08 8.08
N ALA A 165 15.61 3.16 8.16
CA ALA A 165 15.45 4.19 9.20
C ALA A 165 14.29 5.17 8.95
N LEU A 166 13.71 5.15 7.75
CA LEU A 166 12.68 6.10 7.34
C LEU A 166 11.39 5.90 8.16
N THR A 167 10.94 6.97 8.82
CA THR A 167 9.73 6.98 9.64
C THR A 167 8.60 7.81 9.04
N THR A 168 8.93 8.81 8.21
CA THR A 168 7.96 9.80 7.74
C THR A 168 8.14 10.16 6.26
N PHE A 169 7.05 10.05 5.51
CA PHE A 169 6.86 10.79 4.26
C PHE A 169 6.04 12.06 4.50
N GLY A 170 6.59 13.21 4.12
CA GLY A 170 5.88 14.50 4.15
C GLY A 170 4.65 14.54 3.22
N GLN A 171 3.80 15.55 3.42
CA GLN A 171 2.63 15.81 2.55
C GLN A 171 3.04 15.88 1.08
N GLY A 172 2.28 15.20 0.22
CA GLY A 172 2.51 15.21 -1.23
C GLY A 172 3.89 14.76 -1.70
N SER A 173 4.63 13.97 -0.89
CA SER A 173 6.05 13.61 -1.14
C SER A 173 6.35 13.12 -2.56
N PHE A 174 5.42 12.44 -3.22
CA PHE A 174 5.57 11.92 -4.60
C PHE A 174 4.47 12.45 -5.53
N GLN A 175 3.73 13.49 -5.12
CA GLN A 175 2.55 13.93 -5.84
C GLN A 175 2.87 14.30 -7.30
N GLY A 176 2.11 13.72 -8.22
CA GLY A 176 2.23 13.94 -9.66
C GLY A 176 3.37 13.15 -10.32
N CYS A 177 4.02 12.22 -9.61
CA CYS A 177 5.01 11.31 -10.20
C CYS A 177 4.34 10.18 -11.01
N GLY A 178 3.73 10.51 -12.15
CA GLY A 178 2.95 9.57 -12.96
C GLY A 178 3.76 8.46 -13.65
N THR A 179 5.06 8.63 -13.79
CA THR A 179 6.01 7.67 -14.39
C THR A 179 6.68 6.75 -13.38
N LEU A 180 6.54 7.03 -12.08
CA LEU A 180 7.14 6.25 -11.01
C LEU A 180 6.54 4.85 -11.03
N GLU A 181 7.39 3.85 -11.29
CA GLU A 181 7.02 2.43 -11.35
C GLU A 181 7.23 1.76 -9.99
N TYR A 182 8.25 2.16 -9.24
CA TYR A 182 8.67 1.52 -8.00
C TYR A 182 8.92 2.53 -6.87
N LEU A 183 8.36 2.25 -5.69
CA LEU A 183 8.70 2.94 -4.45
C LEU A 183 8.95 1.91 -3.34
N GLY A 184 10.18 1.85 -2.83
CA GLY A 184 10.60 0.89 -1.81
C GLY A 184 10.93 1.53 -0.47
N PHE A 185 10.38 1.03 0.64
CA PHE A 185 10.71 1.51 1.99
C PHE A 185 10.59 0.46 3.11
N GLY A 186 11.33 0.66 4.20
CA GLY A 186 11.41 -0.30 5.30
C GLY A 186 10.24 -0.32 6.28
N SER A 187 10.33 -1.18 7.29
CA SER A 187 9.26 -1.39 8.26
C SER A 187 9.04 -0.24 9.26
N SER A 188 9.99 0.68 9.40
CA SER A 188 9.93 1.79 10.36
C SER A 188 8.98 2.94 9.97
N LEU A 189 8.41 2.93 8.76
CA LEU A 189 7.59 4.04 8.25
C LEU A 189 6.24 4.13 8.98
N THR A 190 6.14 5.03 9.95
CA THR A 190 4.92 5.25 10.75
C THR A 190 3.98 6.27 10.15
N THR A 191 4.47 7.21 9.34
CA THR A 191 3.66 8.34 8.87
C THR A 191 3.80 8.55 7.37
N ILE A 192 2.65 8.65 6.69
CA ILE A 192 2.56 9.10 5.30
C ILE A 192 1.58 10.26 5.26
N GLY A 193 2.05 11.42 4.80
CA GLY A 193 1.26 12.64 4.70
C GLY A 193 0.12 12.55 3.67
N THR A 194 -0.78 13.53 3.74
CA THR A 194 -1.91 13.66 2.82
C THR A 194 -1.44 13.73 1.37
N SER A 195 -2.17 13.07 0.47
CA SER A 195 -1.92 13.09 -0.98
C SER A 195 -0.49 12.69 -1.40
N ALA A 196 0.24 11.95 -0.57
CA ALA A 196 1.64 11.59 -0.83
C ALA A 196 1.83 10.91 -2.20
N PHE A 197 0.84 10.12 -2.64
CA PHE A 197 0.87 9.37 -3.91
C PHE A 197 -0.19 9.84 -4.92
N LEU A 198 -0.71 11.06 -4.76
CA LEU A 198 -1.71 11.60 -5.68
C LEU A 198 -1.10 11.75 -7.08
N GLY A 199 -1.71 11.12 -8.10
CA GLY A 199 -1.23 11.18 -9.49
C GLY A 199 -0.05 10.24 -9.80
N CYS A 200 0.22 9.24 -8.95
CA CYS A 200 1.25 8.22 -9.14
C CYS A 200 0.71 6.92 -9.76
N ASP A 201 -0.11 7.00 -10.81
CA ASP A 201 -0.98 5.88 -11.22
C ASP A 201 -0.24 4.60 -11.66
N ASN A 202 1.01 4.69 -12.08
CA ASN A 202 1.83 3.55 -12.52
C ASN A 202 2.62 2.89 -11.38
N MET A 203 2.63 3.46 -10.18
CA MET A 203 3.53 3.05 -9.09
C MET A 203 3.13 1.73 -8.46
N ILE A 204 4.11 0.94 -8.08
CA ILE A 204 4.01 -0.22 -7.19
C ILE A 204 4.84 0.09 -5.96
N ILE A 205 4.23 -0.04 -4.80
CA ILE A 205 4.90 0.17 -3.52
C ILE A 205 5.33 -1.19 -2.97
N VAL A 206 6.58 -1.27 -2.51
CA VAL A 206 7.15 -2.46 -1.89
C VAL A 206 7.70 -2.12 -0.51
N THR A 207 7.33 -2.90 0.49
CA THR A 207 7.75 -2.64 1.87
C THR A 207 7.96 -3.91 2.68
N SER A 208 8.89 -3.83 3.64
CA SER A 208 9.05 -4.84 4.68
C SER A 208 8.06 -4.68 5.85
N GLN A 209 7.12 -3.73 5.79
CA GLN A 209 5.98 -3.76 6.71
C GLN A 209 5.13 -5.00 6.46
N THR A 210 4.64 -5.60 7.53
CA THR A 210 3.73 -6.75 7.43
C THR A 210 2.30 -6.34 7.10
N ASP A 211 1.92 -5.08 7.38
CA ASP A 211 0.61 -4.51 7.05
C ASP A 211 0.64 -2.97 7.06
N LYS A 212 -0.48 -2.34 6.65
CA LYS A 212 -0.68 -0.89 6.70
C LYS A 212 -0.60 -0.33 8.13
N ASN A 213 0.16 0.75 8.31
CA ASN A 213 0.16 1.51 9.57
C ASN A 213 -1.12 2.36 9.73
N ALA A 214 -1.69 2.39 10.95
CA ALA A 214 -2.90 3.13 11.27
C ALA A 214 -2.75 4.66 11.14
N ASN A 215 -1.52 5.19 11.25
CA ASN A 215 -1.24 6.63 11.23
C ASN A 215 -1.01 7.19 9.82
N TRP A 216 -1.07 6.36 8.78
CA TRP A 216 -1.04 6.86 7.40
C TRP A 216 -2.32 7.64 7.12
N ALA A 217 -2.18 8.88 6.62
CA ALA A 217 -3.31 9.76 6.34
C ALA A 217 -4.29 9.07 5.40
N SER A 218 -5.61 9.20 5.60
CA SER A 218 -6.60 8.45 4.80
C SER A 218 -6.50 8.68 3.29
N SER A 219 -6.02 9.86 2.86
CA SER A 219 -5.82 10.25 1.46
C SER A 219 -4.41 9.98 0.90
N TYR A 220 -3.57 9.26 1.64
CA TYR A 220 -2.20 8.99 1.20
C TYR A 220 -2.12 8.25 -0.14
N ASN A 221 -3.07 7.34 -0.39
CA ASN A 221 -3.16 6.47 -1.56
C ASN A 221 -4.55 6.54 -2.22
N ASP A 222 -5.03 7.73 -2.54
CA ASP A 222 -6.32 7.92 -3.23
C ASP A 222 -6.38 7.23 -4.60
N ALA A 223 -5.22 7.13 -5.26
CA ALA A 223 -5.06 6.40 -6.50
C ALA A 223 -5.16 4.88 -6.32
N ARG A 224 -5.08 4.36 -5.09
CA ARG A 224 -5.13 2.92 -4.78
C ARG A 224 -4.10 2.14 -5.60
N VAL A 225 -2.87 2.65 -5.62
CA VAL A 225 -1.75 1.97 -6.27
C VAL A 225 -1.40 0.69 -5.51
N PRO A 226 -0.84 -0.34 -6.16
CA PRO A 226 -0.55 -1.59 -5.48
C PRO A 226 0.48 -1.49 -4.36
N PHE A 227 0.27 -2.27 -3.31
CA PHE A 227 1.10 -2.35 -2.11
C PHE A 227 1.51 -3.79 -1.82
N VAL A 228 2.78 -4.09 -2.03
CA VAL A 228 3.44 -5.36 -1.68
C VAL A 228 3.98 -5.22 -0.25
N PHE A 229 3.50 -6.09 0.65
CA PHE A 229 3.90 -6.15 2.05
C PHE A 229 4.79 -7.37 2.33
N ASP A 230 5.49 -7.35 3.45
CA ASP A 230 6.38 -8.44 3.91
C ASP A 230 7.45 -8.80 2.86
N ASP A 231 8.03 -7.78 2.23
CA ASP A 231 9.13 -7.93 1.27
C ASP A 231 10.43 -7.38 1.88
N SER A 232 11.39 -8.27 2.16
CA SER A 232 12.68 -7.90 2.76
C SER A 232 13.66 -7.26 1.77
N SER A 233 13.38 -7.41 0.48
CA SER A 233 14.18 -6.90 -0.64
C SER A 233 13.72 -5.52 -1.13
N TYR A 234 12.82 -4.85 -0.41
CA TYR A 234 12.26 -3.51 -0.71
C TYR A 234 13.29 -2.40 -1.04
N ALA A 235 14.56 -2.58 -0.67
CA ALA A 235 15.61 -1.60 -0.96
C ALA A 235 16.18 -1.75 -2.38
N ASP A 236 16.01 -2.92 -3.01
CA ASP A 236 16.44 -3.21 -4.38
C ASP A 236 15.30 -2.94 -5.37
N PRO A 237 15.30 -1.79 -6.05
CA PRO A 237 14.24 -1.49 -7.00
C PRO A 237 14.24 -2.40 -8.23
N ASN A 238 15.27 -3.21 -8.49
CA ASN A 238 15.36 -4.07 -9.68
C ASN A 238 14.65 -5.43 -9.50
N HIS A 239 14.25 -5.80 -8.27
CA HIS A 239 13.52 -7.05 -8.05
C HIS A 239 12.06 -7.01 -8.52
N LEU A 240 11.54 -5.83 -8.88
CA LEU A 240 10.24 -5.65 -9.51
C LEU A 240 10.37 -5.93 -11.01
N ILE A 241 9.68 -6.99 -11.44
CA ILE A 241 9.57 -7.39 -12.83
C ILE A 241 8.22 -6.93 -13.38
N LEU A 242 8.27 -6.08 -14.41
CA LEU A 242 7.08 -5.63 -15.12
C LEU A 242 6.76 -6.60 -16.26
N ASN A 243 5.53 -7.09 -16.30
CA ASN A 243 5.04 -7.92 -17.40
C ASN A 243 3.64 -7.43 -17.82
N PRO A 244 3.55 -6.65 -18.91
CA PRO A 244 2.29 -6.05 -19.34
C PRO A 244 1.26 -7.08 -19.84
N ASN A 245 1.69 -8.32 -20.14
CA ASN A 245 0.81 -9.33 -20.72
C ASN A 245 0.09 -10.17 -19.67
N THR A 246 0.61 -10.25 -18.44
CA THR A 246 -0.01 -11.09 -17.39
C THR A 246 -0.10 -10.34 -16.07
N TYR A 247 1.03 -10.19 -15.37
CA TYR A 247 1.11 -9.52 -14.10
C TYR A 247 2.54 -9.09 -13.77
N ASP A 248 2.66 -7.92 -13.14
CA ASP A 248 3.89 -7.47 -12.50
C ASP A 248 4.07 -8.24 -11.19
N TYR A 249 5.32 -8.53 -10.83
CA TYR A 249 5.66 -9.28 -9.63
C TYR A 249 7.01 -8.89 -9.07
N VAL A 250 7.22 -9.20 -7.78
CA VAL A 250 8.52 -9.12 -7.12
C VAL A 250 9.01 -10.51 -6.73
N ILE A 251 10.33 -10.63 -6.55
CA ILE A 251 10.95 -11.83 -5.99
C ILE A 251 11.65 -11.45 -4.68
N ASP A 252 11.26 -12.10 -3.59
CA ASP A 252 11.86 -11.93 -2.26
C ASP A 252 12.20 -13.31 -1.66
N GLY A 253 13.45 -13.51 -1.23
CA GLY A 253 13.90 -14.79 -0.69
C GLY A 253 13.64 -16.01 -1.59
N GLY A 254 13.60 -15.82 -2.92
CA GLY A 254 13.29 -16.88 -3.89
C GLY A 254 11.80 -17.22 -4.05
N LYS A 255 10.91 -16.47 -3.40
CA LYS A 255 9.45 -16.56 -3.56
C LYS A 255 8.92 -15.40 -4.38
N MET A 256 7.80 -15.60 -5.03
CA MET A 256 7.14 -14.57 -5.84
C MET A 256 6.02 -13.89 -5.04
N GLN A 257 5.84 -12.59 -5.22
CA GLN A 257 4.61 -11.90 -4.84
C GLN A 257 4.02 -11.19 -6.05
N ILE A 258 2.72 -11.36 -6.30
CA ILE A 258 2.03 -10.70 -7.41
C ILE A 258 1.78 -9.25 -7.03
N ALA A 259 2.32 -8.32 -7.80
CA ALA A 259 2.22 -6.90 -7.53
C ALA A 259 1.04 -6.24 -8.28
N ARG A 260 0.81 -6.59 -9.55
CA ARG A 260 -0.28 -6.02 -10.34
C ARG A 260 -0.73 -6.98 -11.43
N PHE A 261 -2.02 -7.25 -11.55
CA PHE A 261 -2.58 -8.00 -12.66
C PHE A 261 -2.86 -7.08 -13.85
N ASN A 262 -2.34 -7.41 -15.03
CA ASN A 262 -2.33 -6.55 -16.20
C ASN A 262 -3.27 -7.00 -17.31
N ASP A 263 -3.80 -8.22 -17.29
CA ASP A 263 -4.79 -8.67 -18.26
C ASP A 263 -6.19 -8.12 -17.94
N TYR A 264 -6.63 -7.09 -18.66
CA TYR A 264 -7.96 -6.50 -18.52
C TYR A 264 -9.07 -7.26 -19.24
N SER A 265 -8.71 -8.23 -20.10
CA SER A 265 -9.64 -9.05 -20.89
C SER A 265 -9.99 -10.37 -20.21
N ALA A 266 -9.18 -10.79 -19.23
CA ALA A 266 -9.38 -12.02 -18.49
C ALA A 266 -10.78 -12.10 -17.87
N ILE A 267 -11.47 -13.22 -18.15
CA ILE A 267 -12.75 -13.57 -17.55
C ILE A 267 -12.54 -14.39 -16.28
N GLU A 268 -11.47 -15.17 -16.24
CA GLU A 268 -11.07 -15.95 -15.07
C GLU A 268 -9.56 -15.90 -14.87
N PHE A 269 -9.13 -16.01 -13.61
CA PHE A 269 -7.72 -16.12 -13.27
C PHE A 269 -7.53 -17.00 -12.05
N THR A 270 -6.48 -17.81 -12.09
CA THR A 270 -6.02 -18.63 -10.97
C THR A 270 -4.62 -18.19 -10.59
N ILE A 271 -4.44 -17.82 -9.32
CA ILE A 271 -3.14 -17.60 -8.71
C ILE A 271 -2.60 -18.98 -8.29
N PRO A 272 -1.59 -19.53 -8.99
CA PRO A 272 -1.13 -20.89 -8.76
C PRO A 272 -0.24 -20.97 -7.51
N GLU A 273 0.01 -22.19 -7.01
CA GLU A 273 1.03 -22.43 -5.97
C GLU A 273 2.43 -22.04 -6.45
N VAL A 274 2.76 -22.35 -7.71
CA VAL A 274 4.09 -22.14 -8.30
C VAL A 274 3.97 -21.51 -9.68
N VAL A 275 4.85 -20.57 -9.97
CA VAL A 275 5.02 -19.95 -11.29
C VAL A 275 6.41 -20.25 -11.83
N SER A 276 6.51 -20.64 -13.09
CA SER A 276 7.77 -20.76 -13.81
C SER A 276 8.29 -19.38 -14.21
N THR A 277 9.50 -19.03 -13.76
CA THR A 277 10.22 -17.82 -14.20
C THR A 277 11.50 -18.23 -14.94
N PRO A 278 12.16 -17.32 -15.69
CA PRO A 278 13.49 -17.59 -16.25
C PRO A 278 14.52 -18.00 -15.19
N SER A 279 14.35 -17.56 -13.94
CA SER A 279 15.20 -17.91 -12.79
C SER A 279 14.75 -19.17 -12.04
N GLY A 280 13.90 -19.99 -12.67
CA GLY A 280 13.34 -21.21 -12.10
C GLY A 280 11.92 -21.05 -11.54
N SER A 281 11.39 -22.14 -10.98
CA SER A 281 10.08 -22.18 -10.34
C SER A 281 10.08 -21.35 -9.05
N LYS A 282 9.05 -20.54 -8.85
CA LYS A 282 8.85 -19.69 -7.67
C LYS A 282 7.50 -19.97 -7.04
N THR A 283 7.49 -20.28 -5.74
CA THR A 283 6.26 -20.36 -4.97
C THR A 283 5.65 -18.97 -4.82
N VAL A 284 4.36 -18.83 -5.09
CA VAL A 284 3.64 -17.56 -4.90
C VAL A 284 3.34 -17.40 -3.41
N SER A 285 3.76 -16.32 -2.78
CA SER A 285 3.69 -16.12 -1.33
C SER A 285 2.95 -14.86 -0.90
N GLY A 286 2.69 -13.95 -1.84
CA GLY A 286 2.03 -12.68 -1.56
C GLY A 286 1.23 -12.19 -2.76
N ILE A 287 0.22 -11.37 -2.46
CA ILE A 287 -0.56 -10.62 -3.44
C ILE A 287 -0.66 -9.21 -2.88
N ALA A 288 -0.26 -8.23 -3.67
CA ALA A 288 -0.33 -6.83 -3.29
C ALA A 288 -1.78 -6.39 -3.10
N ASP A 289 -2.02 -5.50 -2.13
CA ASP A 289 -3.28 -4.75 -2.10
C ASP A 289 -3.48 -4.04 -3.43
N TYR A 290 -4.72 -3.96 -3.90
CA TYR A 290 -5.11 -3.39 -5.18
C TYR A 290 -4.51 -4.06 -6.43
N ALA A 291 -3.90 -5.26 -6.32
CA ALA A 291 -3.30 -5.95 -7.46
C ALA A 291 -4.27 -6.18 -8.63
N PHE A 292 -5.56 -6.42 -8.36
CA PHE A 292 -6.58 -6.64 -9.39
C PHE A 292 -7.49 -5.44 -9.61
N LYS A 293 -7.12 -4.24 -9.15
CA LYS A 293 -7.95 -3.04 -9.22
C LYS A 293 -8.65 -2.88 -10.59
N ASN A 294 -9.96 -2.61 -10.54
CA ASN A 294 -10.83 -2.30 -11.68
C ASN A 294 -10.83 -3.35 -12.81
N LYS A 295 -10.59 -4.63 -12.49
CA LYS A 295 -10.73 -5.72 -13.47
C LYS A 295 -12.19 -6.13 -13.63
N VAL A 296 -12.97 -5.26 -14.28
CA VAL A 296 -14.43 -5.38 -14.39
C VAL A 296 -14.90 -6.59 -15.20
N ASN A 297 -14.05 -7.12 -16.10
CA ASN A 297 -14.36 -8.32 -16.88
C ASN A 297 -14.08 -9.63 -16.12
N LEU A 298 -13.29 -9.57 -15.05
CA LEU A 298 -12.94 -10.74 -14.27
C LEU A 298 -14.17 -11.22 -13.50
N GLN A 299 -14.63 -12.41 -13.83
CA GLN A 299 -15.80 -13.08 -13.24
C GLN A 299 -15.41 -14.15 -12.22
N LYS A 300 -14.20 -14.70 -12.33
CA LYS A 300 -13.70 -15.71 -11.39
C LYS A 300 -12.27 -15.43 -10.99
N LEU A 301 -12.01 -15.42 -9.68
CA LEU A 301 -10.65 -15.43 -9.14
C LEU A 301 -10.50 -16.63 -8.22
N SER A 302 -9.46 -17.44 -8.46
CA SER A 302 -9.08 -18.52 -7.57
C SER A 302 -7.67 -18.30 -7.03
N ILE A 303 -7.49 -18.51 -5.73
CA ILE A 303 -6.20 -18.42 -5.07
C ILE A 303 -5.85 -19.81 -4.55
N GLU A 304 -4.94 -20.49 -5.24
CA GLU A 304 -4.56 -21.87 -4.92
C GLU A 304 -3.31 -21.94 -4.04
N SER A 305 -2.48 -20.89 -4.05
CA SER A 305 -1.26 -20.89 -3.25
C SER A 305 -1.57 -20.97 -1.75
N SER A 306 -1.08 -22.03 -1.13
CA SER A 306 -1.09 -22.30 0.31
C SER A 306 -0.07 -21.47 1.08
N SER A 307 0.90 -20.87 0.38
CA SER A 307 1.97 -20.07 0.97
C SER A 307 1.56 -18.61 1.24
N ILE A 308 0.39 -18.19 0.76
CA ILE A 308 -0.15 -16.85 1.03
C ILE A 308 -0.54 -16.75 2.52
N LYS A 309 -0.10 -15.67 3.16
CA LYS A 309 -0.41 -15.37 4.57
C LYS A 309 -1.32 -14.17 4.76
N ARG A 310 -1.39 -13.30 3.75
CA ARG A 310 -2.13 -12.03 3.78
C ARG A 310 -2.93 -11.82 2.49
N ILE A 311 -4.21 -11.48 2.62
CA ILE A 311 -5.10 -11.09 1.49
C ILE A 311 -5.86 -9.83 1.90
N GLY A 312 -5.33 -8.66 1.55
CA GLY A 312 -5.99 -7.39 1.81
C GLY A 312 -6.90 -6.97 0.64
N ALA A 313 -6.90 -5.67 0.34
CA ALA A 313 -7.77 -4.98 -0.63
C ALA A 313 -7.50 -5.31 -2.11
N ILE A 314 -7.41 -6.58 -2.47
CA ILE A 314 -6.91 -7.02 -3.78
C ILE A 314 -7.90 -6.78 -4.93
N LEU A 315 -9.22 -6.74 -4.67
CA LEU A 315 -10.29 -6.72 -5.68
C LEU A 315 -11.09 -5.40 -5.75
N TYR A 316 -10.48 -4.27 -5.38
CA TYR A 316 -11.14 -2.96 -5.46
C TYR A 316 -11.70 -2.70 -6.87
N GLY A 317 -12.99 -2.40 -6.97
CA GLY A 317 -13.65 -2.04 -8.24
C GLY A 317 -13.84 -3.20 -9.23
N CYS A 318 -13.57 -4.44 -8.84
CA CYS A 318 -13.82 -5.63 -9.68
C CYS A 318 -15.30 -6.01 -9.70
N SER A 319 -16.14 -5.21 -10.35
CA SER A 319 -17.60 -5.38 -10.34
C SER A 319 -18.12 -6.66 -11.02
N GLY A 320 -17.29 -7.38 -11.78
CA GLY A 320 -17.69 -8.59 -12.51
C GLY A 320 -17.61 -9.90 -11.74
N ILE A 321 -16.97 -9.94 -10.56
CA ILE A 321 -16.68 -11.19 -9.84
C ILE A 321 -17.96 -11.91 -9.43
N LYS A 322 -18.16 -13.11 -9.97
CA LYS A 322 -19.26 -14.05 -9.66
C LYS A 322 -18.81 -15.19 -8.76
N GLU A 323 -17.59 -15.68 -8.94
CA GLU A 323 -17.01 -16.76 -8.14
C GLU A 323 -15.67 -16.34 -7.54
N LEU A 324 -15.51 -16.55 -6.24
CA LEU A 324 -14.27 -16.29 -5.53
C LEU A 324 -13.85 -17.52 -4.72
N ASN A 325 -12.62 -18.00 -4.98
CA ASN A 325 -12.03 -19.14 -4.27
C ASN A 325 -10.81 -18.65 -3.47
N LEU A 326 -10.89 -18.74 -2.14
CA LEU A 326 -9.89 -18.22 -1.21
C LEU A 326 -9.24 -19.32 -0.36
N PRO A 327 -7.95 -19.18 0.01
CA PRO A 327 -7.28 -20.09 0.95
C PRO A 327 -7.67 -19.82 2.42
N PHE A 328 -8.29 -18.69 2.71
CA PHE A 328 -8.85 -18.32 4.02
C PHE A 328 -9.74 -17.08 3.88
N LEU A 329 -10.58 -16.81 4.88
CA LEU A 329 -11.44 -15.63 4.91
C LEU A 329 -10.76 -14.49 5.67
N GLY A 330 -10.86 -13.26 5.14
CA GLY A 330 -10.30 -12.06 5.75
C GLY A 330 -8.84 -11.80 5.40
N LEU A 331 -8.24 -10.83 6.10
CA LEU A 331 -6.88 -10.33 5.90
C LEU A 331 -5.82 -11.42 6.10
N SER A 332 -6.04 -12.32 7.05
CA SER A 332 -5.18 -13.46 7.35
C SER A 332 -6.02 -14.60 7.91
N ARG A 333 -5.45 -15.80 7.95
CA ARG A 333 -6.13 -17.05 8.37
C ARG A 333 -6.90 -16.95 9.69
N ASN A 334 -6.35 -16.22 10.66
CA ASN A 334 -6.90 -16.08 12.01
C ASN A 334 -7.23 -14.62 12.34
N ALA A 335 -7.49 -13.79 11.33
CA ALA A 335 -7.84 -12.40 11.53
C ALA A 335 -9.14 -12.27 12.33
N SER A 336 -9.17 -11.32 13.27
CA SER A 336 -10.33 -11.03 14.12
C SER A 336 -10.98 -9.69 13.75
N GLY A 337 -12.14 -9.41 14.32
CA GLY A 337 -12.83 -8.12 14.14
C GLY A 337 -13.12 -7.80 12.67
N ALA A 338 -12.84 -6.57 12.25
CA ALA A 338 -13.04 -6.13 10.87
C ALA A 338 -12.11 -6.87 9.87
N ASN A 339 -10.92 -7.29 10.33
CA ASN A 339 -9.93 -7.94 9.48
C ASN A 339 -10.31 -9.38 9.14
N GLY A 340 -11.21 -10.03 9.89
CA GLY A 340 -11.71 -11.38 9.58
C GLY A 340 -12.85 -11.43 8.56
N LYS A 341 -13.24 -10.28 7.99
CA LYS A 341 -14.43 -10.16 7.12
C LYS A 341 -14.07 -10.19 5.65
N LEU A 342 -15.02 -10.62 4.81
CA LEU A 342 -14.89 -10.62 3.35
C LEU A 342 -14.67 -9.21 2.78
N ASP A 343 -15.22 -8.19 3.43
CA ASP A 343 -15.17 -6.78 3.02
C ASP A 343 -13.74 -6.26 2.79
N VAL A 344 -12.76 -6.80 3.53
CA VAL A 344 -11.34 -6.46 3.37
C VAL A 344 -10.84 -6.69 1.94
N ILE A 345 -11.36 -7.71 1.26
CA ILE A 345 -10.87 -8.14 -0.05
C ILE A 345 -11.34 -7.20 -1.17
N PHE A 346 -12.57 -6.70 -1.06
CA PHE A 346 -13.20 -5.86 -2.07
C PHE A 346 -13.15 -4.36 -1.75
N VAL A 347 -12.92 -4.00 -0.47
CA VAL A 347 -13.11 -2.64 0.06
C VAL A 347 -14.54 -2.15 -0.20
N GLY A 348 -15.51 -2.95 0.27
CA GLY A 348 -16.92 -2.77 -0.01
C GLY A 348 -17.57 -4.07 -0.46
N LYS A 349 -18.82 -4.01 -0.90
CA LYS A 349 -19.59 -5.20 -1.30
C LYS A 349 -19.54 -5.40 -2.80
N ASN A 350 -19.43 -6.65 -3.22
CA ASN A 350 -19.51 -7.02 -4.62
C ASN A 350 -20.92 -7.54 -4.93
N ALA A 351 -21.70 -6.75 -5.68
CA ALA A 351 -23.08 -7.09 -6.02
C ALA A 351 -23.21 -8.29 -6.97
N SER A 352 -22.14 -8.63 -7.69
CA SER A 352 -22.12 -9.72 -8.67
C SER A 352 -21.73 -11.06 -8.08
N LEU A 353 -21.19 -11.09 -6.84
CA LEU A 353 -20.67 -12.30 -6.23
C LEU A 353 -21.82 -13.26 -5.87
N THR A 354 -21.86 -14.41 -6.53
CA THR A 354 -22.88 -15.45 -6.33
C THR A 354 -22.33 -16.69 -5.63
N THR A 355 -21.03 -16.95 -5.75
CA THR A 355 -20.38 -18.13 -5.15
C THR A 355 -19.09 -17.74 -4.43
N LEU A 356 -18.99 -18.15 -3.17
CA LEU A 356 -17.77 -18.04 -2.38
C LEU A 356 -17.34 -19.42 -1.90
N ASN A 357 -16.10 -19.81 -2.21
CA ASN A 357 -15.49 -20.99 -1.63
C ASN A 357 -14.25 -20.57 -0.83
N VAL A 358 -14.19 -20.97 0.43
CA VAL A 358 -13.04 -20.75 1.31
C VAL A 358 -12.50 -22.11 1.71
N LYS A 359 -11.27 -22.41 1.28
CA LYS A 359 -10.60 -23.66 1.61
C LYS A 359 -9.40 -23.34 2.48
N TYR A 360 -9.57 -23.48 3.79
CA TYR A 360 -8.47 -23.41 4.74
C TYR A 360 -7.56 -24.62 4.54
N SER A 361 -6.66 -24.54 3.55
CA SER A 361 -5.65 -25.55 3.27
C SER A 361 -4.64 -25.61 4.42
N ALA A 362 -4.24 -26.83 4.80
CA ALA A 362 -3.28 -27.11 5.86
C ALA A 362 -1.86 -26.73 5.41
N GLY A 363 -1.53 -25.43 5.47
CA GLY A 363 -0.21 -24.89 5.16
C GLY A 363 0.64 -24.55 6.39
N GLY A 364 0.17 -24.88 7.61
CA GLY A 364 0.86 -24.53 8.85
C GLY A 364 0.19 -25.12 10.07
N GLY A 365 0.40 -26.41 10.31
CA GLY A 365 -0.19 -27.13 11.44
C GLY A 365 -1.72 -27.14 11.42
N ASP A 366 -2.30 -28.01 12.22
CA ASP A 366 -3.75 -28.10 12.36
C ASP A 366 -4.23 -26.94 13.26
N THR A 367 -4.13 -25.70 12.78
CA THR A 367 -4.50 -24.51 13.54
C THR A 367 -6.01 -24.29 13.47
N ASP A 368 -6.60 -24.15 14.65
CA ASP A 368 -8.01 -23.90 14.83
C ASP A 368 -8.43 -22.56 14.19
N VAL A 369 -9.51 -22.58 13.40
CA VAL A 369 -10.05 -21.42 12.70
C VAL A 369 -11.38 -20.98 13.33
N ASN A 370 -11.49 -19.68 13.59
CA ASN A 370 -12.72 -19.06 14.08
C ASN A 370 -13.30 -18.16 12.98
N ILE A 371 -14.53 -18.43 12.53
CA ILE A 371 -15.24 -17.51 11.63
C ILE A 371 -15.78 -16.36 12.48
N VAL A 372 -15.39 -15.12 12.19
CA VAL A 372 -15.75 -13.96 13.00
C VAL A 372 -17.24 -13.58 12.88
N ALA A 373 -17.73 -12.77 13.82
CA ALA A 373 -19.07 -12.19 13.72
C ALA A 373 -19.19 -11.27 12.50
N ASN A 374 -20.32 -11.35 11.78
CA ASN A 374 -20.54 -10.61 10.53
C ASN A 374 -19.42 -10.81 9.49
N ALA A 375 -18.85 -12.02 9.41
CA ALA A 375 -17.77 -12.34 8.47
C ALA A 375 -18.19 -12.12 7.00
N ILE A 376 -19.45 -12.46 6.67
CA ILE A 376 -20.06 -12.27 5.36
C ILE A 376 -21.43 -11.62 5.58
N ASN A 377 -21.48 -10.29 5.43
CA ASN A 377 -22.65 -9.50 5.71
C ASN A 377 -23.13 -8.72 4.48
N GLU A 378 -24.43 -8.74 4.22
CA GLU A 378 -25.12 -7.96 3.19
C GLU A 378 -24.66 -8.23 1.74
N TYR A 379 -24.07 -9.40 1.48
CA TYR A 379 -23.85 -9.90 0.12
C TYR A 379 -25.16 -10.50 -0.43
N THR A 380 -26.12 -9.63 -0.75
CA THR A 380 -27.51 -10.01 -1.05
C THR A 380 -27.68 -10.88 -2.29
N GLY A 381 -26.74 -10.83 -3.24
CA GLY A 381 -26.70 -11.69 -4.43
C GLY A 381 -25.98 -13.04 -4.25
N LEU A 382 -25.40 -13.28 -3.07
CA LEU A 382 -24.63 -14.50 -2.79
C LEU A 382 -25.56 -15.70 -2.62
N GLN A 383 -25.35 -16.74 -3.41
CA GLN A 383 -26.21 -17.91 -3.51
C GLN A 383 -25.60 -19.16 -2.87
N LYS A 384 -24.27 -19.28 -2.91
CA LYS A 384 -23.54 -20.43 -2.39
C LYS A 384 -22.32 -20.00 -1.59
N ILE A 385 -22.19 -20.57 -0.40
CA ILE A 385 -21.01 -20.47 0.45
C ILE A 385 -20.53 -21.88 0.80
N THR A 386 -19.27 -22.14 0.52
CA THR A 386 -18.57 -23.35 0.99
C THR A 386 -17.37 -22.91 1.83
N ILE A 387 -17.27 -23.37 3.07
CA ILE A 387 -16.07 -23.18 3.89
C ILE A 387 -15.59 -24.55 4.34
N SER A 388 -14.32 -24.85 4.11
CA SER A 388 -13.70 -26.14 4.47
C SER A 388 -12.40 -25.96 5.22
N GLY A 389 -12.12 -26.86 6.17
CA GLY A 389 -10.86 -26.92 6.92
C GLY A 389 -11.06 -26.94 8.44
N PRO A 390 -10.06 -26.54 9.24
CA PRO A 390 -10.05 -26.74 10.70
C PRO A 390 -10.93 -25.74 11.48
N VAL A 391 -12.20 -25.57 11.10
CA VAL A 391 -13.13 -24.61 11.71
C VAL A 391 -13.62 -25.12 13.06
N ILE A 392 -13.36 -24.36 14.13
CA ILE A 392 -13.77 -24.71 15.49
C ILE A 392 -14.90 -23.84 16.05
N SER A 393 -15.21 -22.70 15.44
CA SER A 393 -16.30 -21.83 15.88
C SER A 393 -16.82 -20.92 14.76
N ILE A 394 -18.07 -20.47 14.92
CA ILE A 394 -18.72 -19.47 14.07
C ILE A 394 -19.29 -18.36 14.96
N GLY A 395 -18.93 -17.12 14.68
CA GLY A 395 -19.39 -15.94 15.41
C GLY A 395 -20.86 -15.59 15.12
N VAL A 396 -21.45 -14.79 16.00
CA VAL A 396 -22.83 -14.30 15.87
C VAL A 396 -23.02 -13.58 14.54
N ALA A 397 -24.12 -13.89 13.85
CA ALA A 397 -24.48 -13.31 12.57
C ALA A 397 -23.33 -13.38 11.54
N ALA A 398 -22.48 -14.42 11.58
CA ALA A 398 -21.39 -14.61 10.62
C ALA A 398 -21.87 -14.55 9.16
N PHE A 399 -23.11 -14.99 8.92
CA PHE A 399 -23.78 -14.98 7.63
C PHE A 399 -25.06 -14.14 7.75
N ASN A 400 -24.97 -12.84 7.47
CA ASN A 400 -26.05 -11.90 7.76
C ASN A 400 -26.54 -11.20 6.48
N THR A 401 -27.86 -11.05 6.36
CA THR A 401 -28.53 -10.34 5.25
C THR A 401 -28.15 -10.91 3.87
N LEU A 402 -28.19 -12.24 3.76
CA LEU A 402 -27.87 -12.96 2.51
C LEU A 402 -29.17 -13.45 1.84
N ALA A 403 -29.88 -12.51 1.23
CA ALA A 403 -31.26 -12.69 0.75
C ALA A 403 -31.42 -13.79 -0.32
N GLN A 404 -30.39 -14.03 -1.15
CA GLN A 404 -30.39 -15.07 -2.18
C GLN A 404 -29.64 -16.36 -1.79
N LEU A 405 -29.21 -16.50 -0.53
CA LEU A 405 -28.44 -17.67 -0.11
C LEU A 405 -29.29 -18.94 -0.18
N ARG A 406 -28.81 -19.93 -0.93
CA ARG A 406 -29.44 -21.23 -1.13
C ARG A 406 -28.64 -22.37 -0.51
N TYR A 407 -27.32 -22.25 -0.50
CA TYR A 407 -26.41 -23.29 -0.05
C TYR A 407 -25.39 -22.73 0.93
N LEU A 408 -25.40 -23.22 2.16
CA LEU A 408 -24.36 -22.97 3.15
C LEU A 408 -23.75 -24.29 3.59
N ILE A 409 -22.47 -24.48 3.29
CA ILE A 409 -21.72 -25.71 3.60
C ILE A 409 -20.51 -25.32 4.43
N ILE A 410 -20.43 -25.83 5.65
CA ILE A 410 -19.29 -25.73 6.55
C ILE A 410 -18.77 -27.15 6.80
N ASP A 411 -17.71 -27.51 6.10
CA ASP A 411 -17.05 -28.82 6.17
C ASP A 411 -15.82 -28.74 7.06
N THR A 412 -16.01 -29.00 8.36
CA THR A 412 -14.91 -28.94 9.33
C THR A 412 -14.13 -30.24 9.40
N THR A 413 -12.80 -30.15 9.47
CA THR A 413 -11.92 -31.28 9.76
C THR A 413 -11.77 -31.54 11.27
N LYS A 414 -12.31 -30.66 12.12
CA LYS A 414 -12.14 -30.75 13.58
C LYS A 414 -13.25 -31.57 14.24
N ALA A 415 -12.87 -32.46 15.13
CA ALA A 415 -13.81 -33.30 15.89
C ALA A 415 -14.62 -32.52 16.93
N THR A 416 -14.07 -31.41 17.44
CA THR A 416 -14.71 -30.55 18.43
C THR A 416 -15.05 -29.20 17.81
N PHE A 417 -16.32 -28.80 17.95
CA PHE A 417 -16.83 -27.50 17.52
C PHE A 417 -17.41 -26.78 18.73
N THR A 418 -16.89 -25.59 19.02
CA THR A 418 -17.34 -24.76 20.14
C THR A 418 -18.57 -23.95 19.70
N ALA A 419 -19.55 -23.83 20.61
CA ALA A 419 -20.74 -23.01 20.43
C ALA A 419 -20.42 -21.57 19.95
N PRO A 420 -21.36 -20.87 19.27
CA PRO A 420 -21.18 -19.49 18.89
C PRO A 420 -20.74 -18.64 20.09
N LEU A 421 -19.74 -17.78 19.91
CA LEU A 421 -19.31 -16.83 20.92
C LEU A 421 -20.54 -16.02 21.39
N ALA A 422 -20.88 -16.16 22.67
CA ALA A 422 -22.23 -15.99 23.18
C ALA A 422 -22.75 -14.54 23.25
N ASN A 423 -23.94 -14.33 22.66
CA ASN A 423 -24.96 -13.37 23.10
C ASN A 423 -26.34 -14.04 22.87
N ALA A 424 -27.34 -13.70 23.69
CA ALA A 424 -28.52 -14.50 24.06
C ALA A 424 -29.39 -15.17 22.97
N ASP A 425 -29.17 -14.91 21.67
CA ASP A 425 -29.93 -15.53 20.57
C ASP A 425 -29.13 -16.47 19.66
N GLY A 426 -27.78 -16.53 19.75
CA GLY A 426 -26.96 -17.58 19.09
C GLY A 426 -27.07 -17.73 17.56
N VAL A 427 -27.79 -16.84 16.87
CA VAL A 427 -28.08 -16.96 15.43
C VAL A 427 -26.82 -16.72 14.60
N ILE A 428 -26.40 -17.71 13.81
CA ILE A 428 -25.29 -17.56 12.85
C ILE A 428 -25.76 -17.03 11.49
N LEU A 429 -27.01 -17.34 11.13
CA LEU A 429 -27.60 -17.07 9.82
C LEU A 429 -28.87 -16.23 9.97
N SER A 430 -28.88 -15.06 9.36
CA SER A 430 -30.03 -14.14 9.41
C SER A 430 -30.32 -13.52 8.05
N GLY A 431 -31.60 -13.31 7.73
CA GLY A 431 -32.03 -12.72 6.46
C GLY A 431 -31.86 -13.62 5.23
N SER A 432 -31.77 -14.94 5.41
CA SER A 432 -31.57 -15.95 4.35
C SER A 432 -32.78 -16.87 4.17
N ASN A 433 -33.85 -16.32 3.58
CA ASN A 433 -35.15 -17.00 3.49
C ASN A 433 -35.26 -17.99 2.30
N GLN A 434 -34.20 -18.17 1.51
CA GLN A 434 -34.17 -19.05 0.32
C GLN A 434 -33.30 -20.30 0.52
N LEU A 435 -32.96 -20.64 1.76
CA LEU A 435 -32.03 -21.72 2.07
C LEU A 435 -32.61 -23.08 1.66
N ILE A 436 -31.90 -23.79 0.77
CA ILE A 436 -32.25 -25.13 0.30
C ILE A 436 -31.43 -26.18 1.04
N ASN A 437 -30.17 -25.90 1.32
CA ASN A 437 -29.27 -26.84 1.99
C ASN A 437 -28.37 -26.13 3.00
N LEU A 438 -28.38 -26.65 4.22
CA LEU A 438 -27.54 -26.22 5.34
C LEU A 438 -26.76 -27.42 5.85
N VAL A 439 -25.45 -27.43 5.61
CA VAL A 439 -24.53 -28.43 6.13
C VAL A 439 -23.59 -27.73 7.10
N ILE A 440 -23.70 -28.06 8.39
CA ILE A 440 -22.88 -27.48 9.46
C ILE A 440 -22.45 -28.55 10.46
N PRO A 441 -21.33 -28.36 11.19
CA PRO A 441 -20.87 -29.30 12.20
C PRO A 441 -21.90 -29.49 13.31
N LYS A 442 -22.08 -30.73 13.77
CA LYS A 442 -23.01 -31.06 14.85
C LYS A 442 -22.49 -30.50 16.18
N ILE A 443 -23.24 -29.61 16.83
CA ILE A 443 -22.94 -29.12 18.18
C ILE A 443 -23.73 -29.95 19.20
N SER A 444 -23.05 -30.46 20.22
CA SER A 444 -23.65 -31.32 21.26
C SER A 444 -24.55 -30.59 22.27
N THR A 445 -24.55 -29.24 22.29
CA THR A 445 -25.13 -28.45 23.39
C THR A 445 -26.19 -27.41 23.00
N ILE A 446 -26.52 -27.20 21.72
CA ILE A 446 -27.49 -26.15 21.32
C ILE A 446 -28.72 -26.76 20.63
N ASN A 447 -29.87 -26.65 21.31
CA ASN A 447 -31.21 -26.93 20.78
C ASN A 447 -31.89 -25.69 20.15
N ASN A 448 -31.21 -24.54 20.06
CA ASN A 448 -31.83 -23.31 19.55
C ASN A 448 -31.34 -22.98 18.13
N LEU A 449 -32.33 -22.86 17.25
CA LEU A 449 -32.26 -22.72 15.80
C LEU A 449 -31.14 -21.79 15.33
N TRP A 450 -30.32 -22.30 14.41
CA TRP A 450 -29.27 -21.56 13.69
C TRP A 450 -29.81 -20.40 12.82
N THR A 451 -31.13 -20.31 12.72
CA THR A 451 -31.91 -19.36 11.96
C THR A 451 -32.91 -18.68 12.89
N THR A 452 -33.32 -17.45 12.56
CA THR A 452 -34.42 -16.81 13.28
C THR A 452 -35.70 -17.65 13.14
N ALA A 453 -36.49 -17.76 14.22
CA ALA A 453 -37.71 -18.54 14.28
C ALA A 453 -38.63 -18.26 13.07
N GLY A 454 -38.95 -19.30 12.29
CA GLY A 454 -39.80 -19.24 11.10
C GLY A 454 -39.13 -19.58 9.76
N THR A 455 -37.83 -19.91 9.74
CA THR A 455 -37.05 -20.14 8.50
C THR A 455 -36.20 -21.41 8.49
N ALA A 456 -36.36 -22.31 9.46
CA ALA A 456 -35.65 -23.59 9.42
C ALA A 456 -36.13 -24.39 8.19
N PRO A 457 -35.23 -24.74 7.25
CA PRO A 457 -35.58 -25.63 6.15
C PRO A 457 -35.96 -26.99 6.74
N THR A 458 -37.04 -27.57 6.23
CA THR A 458 -37.41 -28.98 6.45
C THR A 458 -36.33 -29.93 6.01
#